data_AF-A0A7J5WQR4-F1
#
_entry.id   AF-A0A7J5WQR4-F1
#
_cell.length_a   1.000
_cell.length_b   1.000
_cell.length_c   1.000
_cell.angle_alpha   90.00
_cell.angle_beta   90.00
_cell.angle_gamma   90.00
#
_symmetry.space_group_name_H-M   'P 1'
#
loop_
_entity.id
_entity.type
_entity.pdbx_description
1 polymer ?
#
loop_
_entity_poly.entity_id
_entity_poly.type
_entity_poly.pdbx_seq_one_letter_code
_entity_poly.pdbx_strand_id
1 'polypeptide(L)'
;MKQVFTSLCLVTVAFCSAQTANKIIGFTEKSTQKQQQLEQQFDALLNSKSVDLTIKELSAKPHHIGSAGGNEVIQNMFNKFKSWGWDVKIETYQVLFPSPKTRVLEMLQPNVYKALLSEPALKEDGTSAQDGQLPTYNAWSADGDVTGALVFVNY
;
A
#
# COMPACT_ATOMS: atom_id res chain seq x y z
N MET A 1 -18.08 50.16 54.82
CA MET A 1 -18.34 48.72 54.73
C MET A 1 -18.55 48.36 53.27
N LYS A 2 -17.74 47.42 52.75
CA LYS A 2 -18.02 46.44 51.66
C LYS A 2 -18.50 46.98 50.30
N GLN A 3 -18.06 46.55 49.13
CA GLN A 3 -17.00 45.68 48.63
C GLN A 3 -16.97 46.00 47.11
N VAL A 4 -15.91 46.63 46.60
CA VAL A 4 -15.76 46.91 45.15
C VAL A 4 -14.32 46.59 44.77
N PHE A 5 -13.98 45.31 44.73
CA PHE A 5 -12.67 44.83 44.24
C PHE A 5 -12.81 43.38 43.76
N THR A 6 -13.68 43.17 42.79
CA THR A 6 -13.90 41.84 42.18
C THR A 6 -14.24 42.02 40.71
N SER A 7 -13.30 42.53 39.91
CA SER A 7 -13.43 42.44 38.44
C SER A 7 -12.12 42.50 37.65
N LEU A 8 -10.95 42.69 38.29
CA LEU A 8 -9.69 42.85 37.55
C LEU A 8 -8.85 41.57 37.44
N CYS A 9 -9.25 40.46 38.07
CA CYS A 9 -8.42 39.26 38.16
C CYS A 9 -8.88 38.07 37.30
N LEU A 10 -9.86 38.26 36.40
CA LEU A 10 -10.31 37.21 35.48
C LEU A 10 -9.82 37.36 34.04
N VAL A 11 -9.18 38.47 33.67
CA VAL A 11 -8.71 38.72 32.29
C VAL A 11 -7.27 38.26 32.07
N THR A 12 -6.48 38.02 33.14
CA THR A 12 -5.06 37.67 33.02
C THR A 12 -4.77 36.17 32.90
N VAL A 13 -5.74 35.28 33.13
CA VAL A 13 -5.51 33.82 33.07
C VAL A 13 -5.70 33.26 31.64
N ALA A 14 -6.31 34.01 30.71
CA ALA A 14 -6.53 33.55 29.34
C ALA A 14 -5.31 33.68 28.40
N PHE A 15 -4.23 34.38 28.81
CA PHE A 15 -3.07 34.61 27.96
C PHE A 15 -1.91 33.62 28.15
N CYS A 16 -1.99 32.69 29.10
CA CYS A 16 -0.87 31.80 29.42
C CYS A 16 -0.95 30.39 28.80
N SER A 17 -1.93 30.13 27.92
CA SER A 17 -2.05 28.84 27.21
C SER A 17 -1.57 28.88 25.76
N ALA A 18 -0.98 29.99 25.29
CA ALA A 18 -0.61 30.17 23.88
C ALA A 18 0.86 29.85 23.55
N GLN A 19 1.66 29.34 24.49
CA GLN A 19 3.09 29.08 24.28
C GLN A 19 3.55 27.72 24.78
N THR A 20 2.81 26.65 24.50
CA THR A 20 3.49 25.41 24.12
C THR A 20 3.75 25.48 22.62
N ALA A 21 4.71 26.31 22.23
CA ALA A 21 5.36 26.14 20.94
C ALA A 21 5.98 24.74 20.99
N ASN A 22 5.32 23.77 20.35
CA ASN A 22 5.79 22.38 20.28
C ASN A 22 7.23 22.39 19.81
N LYS A 23 8.17 22.24 20.76
CA LYS A 23 9.59 22.42 20.52
C LYS A 23 10.06 21.19 19.75
N ILE A 24 10.17 21.34 18.43
CA ILE A 24 10.71 20.29 17.57
C ILE A 24 12.17 20.09 17.98
N ILE A 25 12.52 18.86 18.39
CA ILE A 25 13.86 18.51 18.84
C ILE A 25 14.84 18.76 17.68
N GLY A 26 15.96 19.46 17.96
CA GLY A 26 16.97 19.80 16.96
C GLY A 26 16.68 21.08 16.16
N PHE A 27 15.59 21.80 16.43
CA PHE A 27 15.25 23.05 15.76
C PHE A 27 15.44 24.26 16.70
N THR A 28 15.89 25.37 16.13
CA THR A 28 15.78 26.69 16.76
C THR A 28 14.32 27.16 16.72
N GLU A 29 13.93 28.09 17.60
CA GLU A 29 12.56 28.61 17.65
C GLU A 29 12.08 29.17 16.30
N LYS A 30 12.94 29.94 15.61
CA LYS A 30 12.65 30.48 14.28
C LYS A 30 12.45 29.38 13.23
N SER A 31 13.27 28.32 13.27
CA SER A 31 13.12 27.19 12.35
C SER A 31 11.91 26.32 12.68
N THR A 32 11.52 26.21 13.95
CA THR A 32 10.29 25.50 14.37
C THR A 32 9.06 26.16 13.77
N GLN A 33 8.96 27.49 13.82
CA GLN A 33 7.82 28.19 13.21
C GLN A 33 7.73 27.97 11.70
N LYS A 34 8.87 28.04 11.00
CA LYS A 34 8.93 27.77 9.55
C LYS A 34 8.54 26.32 9.23
N GLN A 35 9.01 25.37 10.03
CA GLN A 35 8.68 23.94 9.87
C GLN A 35 7.19 23.68 10.06
N GLN A 36 6.59 24.22 11.12
CA GLN A 36 5.16 24.06 11.39
C GLN A 36 4.28 24.68 10.29
N GLN A 37 4.68 25.82 9.74
CA GLN A 37 3.99 26.43 8.61
C GLN A 37 4.07 25.55 7.35
N LEU A 38 5.23 24.97 7.09
CA LEU A 38 5.41 24.04 5.97
C LEU A 38 4.58 22.77 6.14
N GLU A 39 4.59 22.17 7.33
CA GLU A 39 3.77 21.00 7.68
C GLU A 39 2.28 21.31 7.52
N GLN A 40 1.81 22.44 8.05
CA GLN A 40 0.41 22.85 7.89
C GLN A 40 0.03 23.03 6.41
N GLN A 41 0.91 23.63 5.60
CA GLN A 41 0.69 23.77 4.16
C GLN A 41 0.64 22.42 3.46
N PHE A 42 1.52 21.49 3.82
CA PHE A 42 1.56 20.15 3.27
C PHE A 42 0.33 19.33 3.64
N ASP A 43 -0.04 19.33 4.93
CA ASP A 43 -1.20 18.61 5.44
C ASP A 43 -2.51 19.10 4.80
N ALA A 44 -2.61 20.40 4.50
CA ALA A 44 -3.75 20.96 3.78
C ALA A 44 -3.90 20.43 2.34
N LEU A 45 -2.84 19.85 1.75
CA LEU A 45 -2.88 19.23 0.43
C LEU A 45 -3.27 17.75 0.48
N LEU A 46 -3.25 17.12 1.65
CA LEU A 46 -3.59 15.71 1.80
C LEU A 46 -5.09 15.48 1.57
N ASN A 47 -5.42 14.52 0.72
CA ASN A 47 -6.78 14.25 0.31
C ASN A 47 -7.06 12.74 0.28
N SER A 48 -7.93 12.26 1.16
CA SER A 48 -8.28 10.84 1.28
C SER A 48 -8.96 10.28 0.02
N LYS A 49 -9.75 11.10 -0.69
CA LYS A 49 -10.39 10.69 -1.96
C LYS A 49 -9.34 10.49 -3.05
N SER A 50 -8.30 11.31 -3.11
CA SER A 50 -7.18 11.11 -4.03
C SER A 50 -6.43 9.80 -3.76
N VAL A 51 -6.24 9.46 -2.47
CA VAL A 51 -5.64 8.18 -2.06
C VAL A 51 -6.53 7.01 -2.47
N ASP A 52 -7.83 7.05 -2.19
CA ASP A 52 -8.80 6.01 -2.59
C ASP A 52 -8.79 5.76 -4.10
N LEU A 53 -8.84 6.83 -4.90
CA LEU A 53 -8.77 6.74 -6.36
C LEU A 53 -7.45 6.13 -6.84
N THR A 54 -6.34 6.50 -6.21
CA THR A 54 -5.01 5.97 -6.55
C THR A 54 -4.92 4.48 -6.25
N ILE A 55 -5.41 4.04 -5.08
CA ILE A 55 -5.44 2.62 -4.71
C ILE A 55 -6.29 1.85 -5.73
N LYS A 56 -7.50 2.33 -6.02
CA LYS A 56 -8.41 1.70 -6.99
C LYS A 56 -7.79 1.58 -8.37
N GLU A 57 -7.09 2.61 -8.85
CA GLU A 57 -6.41 2.58 -10.14
C GLU A 57 -5.27 1.55 -10.16
N LEU A 58 -4.43 1.54 -9.13
CA LEU A 58 -3.25 0.66 -9.07
C LEU A 58 -3.60 -0.81 -8.77
N SER A 59 -4.73 -1.07 -8.11
CA SER A 59 -5.21 -2.42 -7.79
C SER A 59 -6.29 -2.94 -8.74
N ALA A 60 -6.58 -2.23 -9.83
CA ALA A 60 -7.72 -2.54 -10.70
C ALA A 60 -7.56 -3.86 -11.47
N LYS A 61 -6.33 -4.31 -11.71
CA LYS A 61 -6.00 -5.48 -12.55
C LYS A 61 -4.78 -6.21 -11.99
N PRO A 62 -4.60 -7.52 -12.30
CA PRO A 62 -3.39 -8.23 -11.93
C PRO A 62 -2.14 -7.62 -12.59
N HIS A 63 -1.13 -7.30 -11.78
CA HIS A 63 0.04 -6.53 -12.20
C HIS A 63 1.35 -7.13 -11.68
N HIS A 64 1.45 -8.46 -11.76
CA HIS A 64 2.68 -9.20 -11.44
C HIS A 64 3.84 -8.85 -12.37
N ILE A 65 5.06 -9.17 -11.95
CA ILE A 65 6.28 -8.88 -12.71
C ILE A 65 6.20 -9.43 -14.14
N GLY A 66 6.52 -8.57 -15.11
CA GLY A 66 6.48 -8.91 -16.54
C GLY A 66 5.09 -8.95 -17.17
N SER A 67 4.01 -8.69 -16.41
CA SER A 67 2.64 -8.69 -16.96
C SER A 67 2.32 -7.41 -17.74
N ALA A 68 1.30 -7.49 -18.61
CA ALA A 68 0.76 -6.33 -19.30
C ALA A 68 0.21 -5.28 -18.31
N GLY A 69 -0.49 -5.73 -17.25
CA GLY A 69 -0.99 -4.86 -16.18
C GLY A 69 0.14 -4.15 -15.42
N GLY A 70 1.27 -4.83 -15.19
CA GLY A 70 2.47 -4.22 -14.62
C GLY A 70 3.01 -3.09 -15.50
N ASN A 71 3.05 -3.30 -16.82
CA ASN A 71 3.46 -2.24 -17.76
C ASN A 71 2.47 -1.06 -17.78
N GLU A 72 1.16 -1.30 -17.73
CA GLU A 72 0.16 -0.23 -17.61
C GLU A 72 0.40 0.63 -16.36
N VAL A 73 0.64 -0.01 -15.21
CA VAL A 73 0.96 0.69 -13.95
C VAL A 73 2.23 1.54 -14.09
N ILE A 74 3.30 1.00 -14.71
CA ILE A 74 4.55 1.73 -14.95
C ILE A 74 4.29 2.99 -15.78
N GLN A 75 3.56 2.88 -16.89
CA GLN A 75 3.27 4.03 -17.76
C GLN A 75 2.38 5.07 -17.06
N ASN A 76 1.38 4.64 -16.30
CA ASN A 76 0.52 5.54 -15.54
C ASN A 76 1.32 6.33 -14.50
N MET A 77 2.19 5.66 -13.73
CA MET A 77 3.03 6.31 -12.74
C MET A 77 4.06 7.24 -13.37
N PHE A 78 4.66 6.84 -14.50
CA PHE A 78 5.56 7.70 -15.28
C PHE A 78 4.87 9.02 -15.63
N ASN A 79 3.67 8.95 -16.21
CA ASN A 79 2.89 10.13 -16.60
C ASN A 79 2.49 11.01 -15.40
N LYS A 80 2.06 10.39 -14.29
CA LYS A 80 1.73 11.12 -13.05
C LYS A 80 2.94 11.88 -12.52
N PHE A 81 4.09 11.22 -12.37
CA PHE A 81 5.30 11.88 -11.88
C PHE A 81 5.77 13.00 -12.83
N LYS A 82 5.74 12.79 -14.15
CA LYS A 82 6.04 13.87 -15.11
C LYS A 82 5.09 15.06 -14.96
N SER A 83 3.79 14.80 -14.76
CA SER A 83 2.80 15.86 -14.57
C SER A 83 3.01 16.69 -13.29
N TRP A 84 3.64 16.11 -12.27
CA TRP A 84 3.99 16.80 -11.03
C TRP A 84 5.34 17.53 -11.10
N GLY A 85 6.00 17.51 -12.26
CA GLY A 85 7.24 18.26 -12.51
C GLY A 85 8.54 17.50 -12.19
N TRP A 86 8.48 16.18 -12.00
CA TRP A 86 9.68 15.37 -11.74
C TRP A 86 10.45 15.06 -13.04
N ASP A 87 11.77 14.89 -12.92
CA ASP A 87 12.55 14.16 -13.92
C ASP A 87 12.36 12.65 -13.68
N VAL A 88 11.82 11.95 -14.67
CA VAL A 88 11.40 10.55 -14.53
C VAL A 88 12.05 9.72 -15.62
N LYS A 89 12.61 8.59 -15.22
CA LYS A 89 13.25 7.61 -16.10
C LYS A 89 12.74 6.22 -15.73
N ILE A 90 12.57 5.37 -16.74
CA ILE A 90 12.25 3.95 -16.54
C ILE A 90 13.57 3.18 -16.66
N GLU A 91 14.02 2.62 -15.55
CA GLU A 91 15.17 1.71 -15.53
C GLU A 91 14.68 0.27 -15.71
N THR A 92 15.21 -0.43 -16.71
CA THR A 92 14.81 -1.79 -17.04
C THR A 92 15.90 -2.77 -16.66
N TYR A 93 15.53 -3.79 -15.89
CA TYR A 93 16.40 -4.90 -15.53
C TYR A 93 15.86 -6.20 -16.08
N GLN A 94 16.77 -7.05 -16.57
CA GLN A 94 16.44 -8.40 -17.00
C GLN A 94 16.74 -9.34 -15.85
N VAL A 95 15.68 -9.89 -15.25
CA VAL A 95 15.77 -10.79 -14.10
C VAL A 95 15.13 -12.12 -14.44
N LEU A 96 15.65 -13.20 -13.85
CA LEU A 96 15.00 -14.49 -13.93
C LEU A 96 13.75 -14.48 -13.05
N PHE A 97 12.61 -14.85 -13.61
CA PHE A 97 11.36 -15.00 -12.88
C PHE A 97 10.64 -16.28 -13.33
N PRO A 98 10.37 -17.23 -12.44
CA PRO A 98 9.76 -18.51 -12.82
C PRO A 98 8.24 -18.37 -12.91
N SER A 99 7.67 -18.58 -14.09
CA SER A 99 6.21 -18.70 -14.27
C SER A 99 5.88 -20.14 -14.70
N PRO A 100 4.96 -20.83 -14.00
CA PRO A 100 4.70 -22.24 -14.26
C PRO A 100 3.96 -22.43 -15.59
N LYS A 101 4.34 -23.45 -16.35
CA LYS A 101 3.63 -23.85 -17.58
C LYS A 101 2.52 -24.86 -17.30
N THR A 102 2.75 -25.77 -16.35
CA THR A 102 1.84 -26.86 -16.01
C THR A 102 1.80 -27.00 -14.50
N ARG A 103 0.60 -27.22 -13.96
CA ARG A 103 0.37 -27.45 -12.54
C ARG A 103 -0.70 -28.51 -12.39
N VAL A 104 -0.38 -29.58 -11.68
CA VAL A 104 -1.30 -30.67 -11.38
C VAL A 104 -1.02 -31.12 -9.96
N LEU A 105 -2.09 -31.32 -9.18
CA LEU A 105 -2.03 -31.94 -7.87
C LEU A 105 -3.21 -32.90 -7.78
N GLU A 106 -2.90 -34.18 -7.62
CA GLU A 106 -3.87 -35.25 -7.61
C GLU A 106 -3.62 -36.20 -6.43
N MET A 107 -4.70 -36.55 -5.73
CA MET A 107 -4.72 -37.70 -4.83
C MET A 107 -5.24 -38.89 -5.64
N LEU A 108 -4.44 -39.95 -5.74
CA LEU A 108 -4.80 -41.13 -6.53
C LEU A 108 -5.56 -42.18 -5.71
N GLN A 109 -5.33 -42.21 -4.39
CA GLN A 109 -5.90 -43.16 -3.42
C GLN A 109 -6.07 -42.49 -2.04
N PRO A 110 -7.01 -42.95 -1.21
CA PRO A 110 -7.99 -44.02 -1.47
C PRO A 110 -9.10 -43.60 -2.44
N ASN A 111 -9.31 -42.29 -2.61
CA ASN A 111 -10.23 -41.73 -3.58
C ASN A 111 -9.45 -40.88 -4.58
N VAL A 112 -9.91 -40.85 -5.84
CA VAL A 112 -9.35 -39.95 -6.84
C VAL A 112 -9.87 -38.54 -6.60
N TYR A 113 -8.96 -37.59 -6.42
CA TYR A 113 -9.27 -36.17 -6.31
C TYR A 113 -8.24 -35.35 -7.08
N LYS A 114 -8.71 -34.44 -7.92
CA LYS A 114 -7.87 -33.48 -8.63
C LYS A 114 -8.10 -32.09 -8.06
N ALA A 115 -7.05 -31.47 -7.53
CA ALA A 115 -7.13 -30.11 -7.01
C ALA A 115 -7.33 -29.11 -8.16
N LEU A 116 -8.21 -28.13 -7.93
CA LEU A 116 -8.49 -27.08 -8.91
C LEU A 116 -7.28 -26.16 -9.15
N LEU A 117 -6.48 -25.93 -8.11
CA LEU A 117 -5.33 -25.02 -8.12
C LEU A 117 -5.68 -23.62 -8.66
N SER A 118 -6.86 -23.13 -8.28
CA SER A 118 -7.35 -21.78 -8.55
C SER A 118 -8.18 -21.30 -7.37
N GLU A 119 -8.11 -20.01 -7.10
CA GLU A 119 -9.02 -19.37 -6.15
C GLU A 119 -10.42 -19.26 -6.77
N PRO A 120 -11.49 -19.45 -5.98
CA PRO A 120 -12.86 -19.28 -6.47
C PRO A 120 -13.20 -17.79 -6.63
N ALA A 121 -14.01 -17.48 -7.64
CA ALA A 121 -14.64 -16.18 -7.76
C ALA A 121 -15.62 -15.92 -6.62
N LEU A 122 -15.60 -14.71 -6.06
CA LEU A 122 -16.48 -14.23 -5.01
C LEU A 122 -17.35 -13.09 -5.55
N LYS A 123 -18.65 -13.09 -5.24
CA LYS A 123 -19.58 -12.07 -5.76
C LYS A 123 -19.31 -10.69 -5.15
N GLU A 124 -18.76 -10.70 -3.95
CA GLU A 124 -18.45 -9.55 -3.11
C GLU A 124 -17.12 -8.89 -3.53
N ASP A 125 -16.27 -9.62 -4.25
CA ASP A 125 -14.96 -9.17 -4.73
C ASP A 125 -14.88 -9.25 -6.25
N GLY A 126 -15.06 -8.10 -6.91
CA GLY A 126 -14.97 -7.98 -8.36
C GLY A 126 -13.59 -8.28 -8.95
N THR A 127 -12.54 -8.42 -8.13
CA THR A 127 -11.17 -8.74 -8.58
C THR A 127 -10.87 -10.25 -8.56
N SER A 128 -11.68 -11.04 -7.86
CA SER A 128 -11.48 -12.48 -7.67
C SER A 128 -11.59 -13.32 -8.96
N ALA A 129 -12.25 -12.80 -10.00
CA ALA A 129 -12.51 -13.51 -11.26
C ALA A 129 -11.78 -12.91 -12.46
N GLN A 130 -10.72 -12.14 -12.24
CA GLN A 130 -10.03 -11.40 -13.30
C GLN A 130 -9.14 -12.29 -14.15
N ASP A 131 -9.12 -12.02 -15.46
CA ASP A 131 -8.16 -12.62 -16.38
C ASP A 131 -6.74 -12.09 -16.11
N GLY A 132 -5.72 -12.90 -16.43
CA GLY A 132 -4.31 -12.52 -16.28
C GLY A 132 -3.78 -12.59 -14.85
N GLN A 133 -4.54 -13.17 -13.92
CA GLN A 133 -4.04 -13.53 -12.59
C GLN A 133 -2.84 -14.45 -12.70
N LEU A 134 -1.85 -14.24 -11.83
CA LEU A 134 -0.74 -15.17 -11.71
C LEU A 134 -1.31 -16.49 -11.14
N PRO A 135 -1.00 -17.65 -11.74
CA PRO A 135 -1.46 -18.92 -11.19
C PRO A 135 -0.98 -19.11 -9.75
N THR A 136 -1.64 -19.99 -8.99
CA THR A 136 -1.14 -20.39 -7.66
C THR A 136 0.03 -21.38 -7.80
N TYR A 137 1.19 -21.02 -7.26
CA TYR A 137 2.39 -21.85 -7.27
C TYR A 137 3.41 -21.32 -6.26
N ASN A 138 4.41 -22.14 -5.95
CA ASN A 138 5.58 -21.70 -5.21
C ASN A 138 6.66 -21.26 -6.19
N ALA A 139 7.01 -19.97 -6.17
CA ALA A 139 8.09 -19.47 -6.99
C ALA A 139 9.40 -20.21 -6.69
N TRP A 140 10.16 -20.53 -7.75
CA TRP A 140 11.44 -21.24 -7.69
C TRP A 140 11.37 -22.73 -7.34
N SER A 141 10.17 -23.31 -7.27
CA SER A 141 10.05 -24.77 -7.22
C SER A 141 10.70 -25.41 -8.43
N ALA A 142 11.36 -26.56 -8.24
CA ALA A 142 11.86 -27.36 -9.33
C ALA A 142 10.71 -27.95 -10.15
N ASP A 143 10.96 -28.15 -11.44
CA ASP A 143 10.07 -28.91 -12.32
C ASP A 143 10.12 -30.40 -11.95
N GLY A 144 8.98 -31.09 -12.03
CA GLY A 144 8.92 -32.53 -11.82
C GLY A 144 7.50 -33.08 -11.77
N ASP A 145 7.39 -34.39 -11.99
CA ASP A 145 6.19 -35.19 -11.74
C ASP A 145 6.56 -36.25 -10.71
N VAL A 146 6.00 -36.12 -9.50
CA VAL A 146 6.35 -36.95 -8.35
C VAL A 146 5.08 -37.51 -7.74
N THR A 147 5.04 -38.83 -7.56
CA THR A 147 3.97 -39.54 -6.87
C THR A 147 4.52 -40.25 -5.63
N GLY A 148 3.86 -40.09 -4.49
CA GLY A 148 4.28 -40.70 -3.23
C GLY A 148 3.21 -40.63 -2.14
N ALA A 149 3.54 -41.19 -0.97
CA ALA A 149 2.68 -41.10 0.20
C ALA A 149 2.70 -39.67 0.78
N LEU A 150 1.53 -39.17 1.19
CA LEU A 150 1.40 -37.88 1.88
C LEU A 150 1.80 -38.04 3.35
N VAL A 151 2.73 -37.19 3.81
CA VAL A 151 3.13 -37.10 5.22
C VAL A 151 2.95 -35.67 5.70
N PHE A 152 2.22 -35.49 6.80
CA PHE A 152 2.06 -34.18 7.45
C PHE A 152 3.22 -33.93 8.42
N VAL A 153 3.88 -32.77 8.29
CA VAL A 153 5.13 -32.46 9.03
C VAL A 153 5.07 -31.18 9.87
N ASN A 154 3.87 -30.70 10.21
CA ASN A 154 3.66 -29.43 10.94
C ASN A 154 4.30 -28.20 10.26
N TYR A 155 4.33 -27.08 10.99
CA TYR A 155 5.02 -25.82 10.67
C TYR A 155 6.11 -25.52 11.69
#